data_AF-A0A2G5UYY4-F1
#
_entry.id   AF-A0A2G5UYY4-F1
#
_cell.length_a   1.000
_cell.length_b   1.000
_cell.length_c   1.000
_cell.angle_alpha   90.00
_cell.angle_beta   90.00
_cell.angle_gamma   90.00
#
_symmetry.space_group_name_H-M   'P 1'
#
loop_
_entity.id
_entity.type
_entity.pdbx_description
1 polymer ?
#
loop_
_entity_poly.entity_id
_entity_poly.type
_entity_poly.pdbx_seq_one_letter_code
_entity_poly.pdbx_strand_id
1 'polypeptide(L)'
;MTFSPSNPIEPKGPYTFNVFDSAHFFQLNKTYLTFKAHLSSVKKKDEGGTKTAVPISHTNFIGATFFNQVKLSYNNVLVYDSSHYAYKAYIQTLLGESDEMKEGFLSAARWSNDEDSL
;
A
#
# COMPACT_ATOMS: atom_id res chain seq x y z
N MET A 1 8.11 -7.37 -15.58
CA MET A 1 6.83 -7.44 -16.31
C MET A 1 5.79 -6.71 -15.47
N THR A 2 4.87 -5.97 -16.10
CA THR A 2 3.85 -5.19 -15.38
C THR A 2 2.47 -5.77 -15.70
N PHE A 3 1.66 -5.99 -14.66
CA PHE A 3 0.30 -6.47 -14.79
C PHE A 3 -0.68 -5.36 -14.42
N SER A 4 -1.75 -5.26 -15.19
CA SER A 4 -2.86 -4.37 -14.90
C SER A 4 -4.02 -5.14 -14.24
N PRO A 5 -4.85 -4.47 -13.44
CA PRO A 5 -6.07 -5.07 -12.91
C PRO A 5 -6.93 -5.65 -14.03
N SER A 6 -7.44 -6.86 -13.82
CA SER A 6 -8.31 -7.58 -14.76
C SER A 6 -9.78 -7.15 -14.63
N ASN A 7 -10.10 -6.37 -13.59
CA ASN A 7 -11.42 -5.83 -13.32
C ASN A 7 -11.37 -4.31 -13.12
N PRO A 8 -12.52 -3.61 -13.25
CA PRO A 8 -12.59 -2.16 -13.04
C PRO A 8 -12.10 -1.73 -11.64
N ILE A 9 -11.40 -0.60 -11.59
CA ILE A 9 -10.93 -0.01 -10.32
C ILE A 9 -12.06 0.80 -9.67
N GLU A 10 -12.78 0.16 -8.75
CA GLU A 10 -13.79 0.80 -7.90
C GLU A 10 -13.26 1.09 -6.50
N PRO A 11 -13.78 2.11 -5.77
CA PRO A 11 -13.26 2.51 -4.45
C PRO A 11 -13.25 1.40 -3.38
N LYS A 12 -14.06 0.35 -3.53
CA LYS A 12 -14.21 -0.73 -2.54
C LYS A 12 -13.49 -2.03 -2.93
N GLY A 13 -12.91 -2.10 -4.13
CA GLY A 13 -12.35 -3.34 -4.66
C GLY A 13 -13.38 -4.46 -4.82
N PRO A 14 -12.94 -5.73 -4.94
CA PRO A 14 -11.55 -6.18 -4.96
C PRO A 14 -10.82 -5.77 -6.25
N TYR A 15 -9.49 -5.80 -6.27
CA TYR A 15 -8.70 -5.65 -7.49
C TYR A 15 -7.98 -6.97 -7.78
N THR A 16 -8.18 -7.52 -8.97
CA THR A 16 -7.66 -8.84 -9.35
C THR A 16 -6.57 -8.68 -10.39
N PHE A 17 -5.43 -9.34 -10.16
CA PHE A 17 -4.31 -9.39 -11.11
C PHE A 17 -4.12 -10.83 -11.55
N ASN A 18 -4.27 -11.08 -12.84
CA ASN A 18 -3.98 -12.39 -13.43
C ASN A 18 -2.56 -12.41 -13.95
N VAL A 19 -1.72 -13.25 -13.34
CA VAL A 19 -0.35 -13.51 -13.80
C VAL A 19 -0.39 -14.78 -14.63
N PHE A 20 -0.16 -14.65 -15.93
CA PHE A 20 -0.15 -15.78 -16.86
C PHE A 20 1.26 -16.32 -17.06
N ASP A 21 1.33 -17.57 -17.51
CA ASP A 21 2.58 -18.24 -17.83
C ASP A 21 3.45 -17.38 -18.77
N SER A 22 4.75 -17.36 -18.48
CA SER A 22 5.74 -16.71 -19.31
C SER A 22 6.94 -17.65 -19.40
N ALA A 23 7.70 -17.57 -20.49
CA ALA A 23 8.91 -18.37 -20.69
C ALA A 23 10.01 -18.13 -19.61
N HIS A 24 9.77 -17.24 -18.63
CA HIS A 24 10.67 -16.90 -17.55
C HIS A 24 10.06 -17.20 -16.18
N PHE A 25 10.90 -17.66 -15.25
CA PHE A 25 10.53 -17.87 -13.85
C PHE A 25 10.14 -16.55 -13.17
N PHE A 26 9.02 -16.57 -12.44
CA PHE A 26 8.57 -15.44 -11.63
C PHE A 26 9.11 -15.52 -10.21
N GLN A 27 9.89 -14.51 -9.80
CA GLN A 27 10.26 -14.31 -8.40
C GLN A 27 9.09 -13.63 -7.65
N LEU A 28 8.17 -14.44 -7.14
CA LEU A 28 6.99 -13.93 -6.42
C LEU A 28 7.35 -13.14 -5.15
N ASN A 29 8.51 -13.42 -4.55
CA ASN A 29 9.02 -12.71 -3.36
C ASN A 29 9.40 -11.25 -3.62
N LYS A 30 9.50 -10.80 -4.87
CA LYS A 30 9.82 -9.40 -5.24
C LYS A 30 8.75 -8.83 -6.17
N THR A 31 7.50 -8.91 -5.74
CA THR A 31 6.35 -8.35 -6.46
C THR A 31 5.91 -7.05 -5.79
N TYR A 32 5.85 -5.98 -6.58
CA TYR A 32 5.44 -4.66 -6.11
C TYR A 32 4.13 -4.25 -6.75
N LEU A 33 3.25 -3.64 -5.97
CA LEU A 33 2.04 -3.01 -6.47
C LEU A 33 2.24 -1.50 -6.51
N THR A 34 2.09 -0.91 -7.70
CA THR A 34 2.25 0.52 -7.92
C THR A 34 0.91 1.14 -8.28
N PHE A 35 0.55 2.22 -7.61
CA PHE A 35 -0.64 3.01 -7.91
C PHE A 35 -0.34 4.50 -7.75
N LYS A 36 -1.16 5.35 -8.37
CA LYS A 36 -1.13 6.80 -8.20
C LYS A 36 -2.42 7.22 -7.53
N ALA A 37 -2.30 7.91 -6.39
CA ALA A 37 -3.43 8.45 -5.66
C ALA A 37 -3.44 9.98 -5.77
N HIS A 38 -4.65 10.56 -5.78
CA HIS A 38 -4.86 12.01 -5.76
C HIS A 38 -5.87 12.34 -4.66
N LEU A 39 -5.55 13.30 -3.81
CA LEU A 39 -6.46 13.78 -2.77
C LEU A 39 -7.58 14.62 -3.39
N SER A 40 -8.81 14.11 -3.32
CA SER A 40 -10.01 14.88 -3.67
C SER A 40 -10.55 15.61 -2.43
N SER A 41 -11.36 16.65 -2.66
CA SER A 41 -12.12 17.31 -1.58
C SER A 41 -11.28 17.94 -0.46
N VAL A 42 -10.11 18.50 -0.80
CA VAL A 42 -9.20 19.21 0.13
C VAL A 42 -9.78 20.53 0.69
N LYS A 43 -11.00 20.89 0.28
CA LYS A 43 -11.74 22.05 0.76
C LYS A 43 -13.15 21.60 1.15
N LYS A 44 -13.55 21.85 2.39
CA LYS A 44 -14.95 21.70 2.83
C LYS A 44 -15.69 23.00 2.53
N LYS A 45 -16.95 22.87 2.10
CA LYS A 45 -17.85 24.01 1.89
C LYS A 45 -18.71 24.10 3.16
N ASP A 46 -18.59 25.21 3.89
CA ASP A 46 -19.41 25.46 5.07
C ASP A 46 -20.85 25.86 4.64
N GLU A 47 -21.80 25.87 5.57
CA GLU A 47 -23.22 26.19 5.30
C GLU A 47 -23.41 27.57 4.64
N GLY A 48 -22.48 28.50 4.85
CA GLY A 48 -22.42 29.82 4.22
C GLY A 48 -21.72 29.87 2.85
N GLY A 49 -21.29 28.74 2.30
CA GLY A 49 -20.66 28.66 0.98
C GLY A 49 -19.15 28.97 0.92
N THR A 50 -18.55 29.39 2.04
CA THR A 50 -17.10 29.58 2.17
C THR A 50 -16.36 28.25 2.09
N LYS A 51 -15.26 28.22 1.32
CA LYS A 51 -14.41 27.03 1.17
C LYS A 51 -13.26 27.09 2.16
N THR A 52 -13.33 26.32 3.22
CA THR A 52 -12.28 26.23 4.24
C THR A 52 -11.36 25.05 3.94
N ALA A 53 -10.04 25.25 4.04
CA ALA A 53 -9.06 24.19 3.84
C ALA A 53 -9.21 23.12 4.93
N VAL A 54 -9.16 21.85 4.54
CA VAL A 54 -9.16 20.74 5.51
C VAL A 54 -7.71 20.52 5.98
N PRO A 55 -7.44 20.41 7.30
CA PRO A 55 -6.13 20.05 7.78
C PRO A 55 -5.79 18.63 7.30
N ILE A 56 -4.65 18.48 6.62
CA ILE A 56 -4.17 17.21 6.07
C ILE A 56 -2.84 16.89 6.76
N SER A 57 -2.72 15.67 7.28
CA SER A 57 -1.48 15.13 7.82
C SER A 57 -1.07 13.88 7.05
N HIS A 58 0.22 13.55 7.11
CA HIS A 58 0.73 12.30 6.59
C HIS A 58 0.60 11.21 7.66
N THR A 59 0.44 9.97 7.20
CA THR A 59 0.53 8.78 8.05
C THR A 59 1.70 7.93 7.59
N ASN A 60 2.43 7.34 8.54
CA ASN A 60 3.47 6.37 8.21
C ASN A 60 2.84 5.14 7.55
N PHE A 61 3.61 4.48 6.68
CA PHE A 61 3.14 3.29 5.97
C PHE A 61 1.80 3.49 5.24
N ILE A 62 1.52 4.69 4.72
CA ILE A 62 0.26 4.98 4.00
C ILE A 62 -0.04 3.98 2.88
N GLY A 63 0.99 3.44 2.21
CA GLY A 63 0.83 2.41 1.18
C GLY A 63 0.17 1.13 1.71
N ALA A 64 0.50 0.72 2.93
CA ALA A 64 -0.05 -0.48 3.55
C ALA A 64 -1.52 -0.31 3.97
N THR A 65 -1.99 0.93 4.20
CA THR A 65 -3.37 1.19 4.64
C THR A 65 -4.38 1.05 3.52
N PHE A 66 -3.95 1.05 2.26
CA PHE A 66 -4.85 0.87 1.11
C PHE A 66 -5.33 -0.58 0.93
N PHE A 67 -4.75 -1.54 1.64
CA PHE A 67 -5.06 -2.95 1.48
C PHE A 67 -5.64 -3.53 2.77
N ASN A 68 -6.88 -4.01 2.69
CA ASN A 68 -7.48 -4.76 3.79
C ASN A 68 -6.97 -6.22 3.80
N GLN A 69 -6.93 -6.85 2.63
CA GLN A 69 -6.64 -8.28 2.47
C GLN A 69 -6.00 -8.55 1.10
N VAL A 70 -5.01 -9.43 1.07
CA VAL A 70 -4.35 -9.94 -0.13
C VAL A 70 -4.54 -11.46 -0.17
N LYS A 71 -5.04 -11.96 -1.30
CA LYS A 71 -5.24 -13.38 -1.57
C LYS A 71 -4.43 -13.79 -2.79
N LEU A 72 -3.77 -14.94 -2.70
CA LEU A 72 -3.08 -15.56 -3.83
C LEU A 72 -3.72 -16.93 -4.08
N SER A 73 -4.14 -17.13 -5.32
CA SER A 73 -4.61 -18.43 -5.80
C SER A 73 -3.70 -18.92 -6.92
N TYR A 74 -3.31 -20.19 -6.85
CA TYR A 74 -2.56 -20.88 -7.89
C TYR A 74 -3.45 -21.99 -8.46
N ASN A 75 -3.71 -21.96 -9.77
CA ASN A 75 -4.62 -22.90 -10.44
C ASN A 75 -5.97 -23.05 -9.71
N ASN A 76 -6.59 -21.92 -9.35
CA ASN A 76 -7.85 -21.82 -8.62
C ASN A 76 -7.82 -22.37 -7.17
N VAL A 77 -6.67 -22.81 -6.67
CA VAL A 77 -6.48 -23.20 -5.27
C VAL A 77 -5.92 -22.02 -4.50
N LEU A 78 -6.59 -21.62 -3.41
CA LEU A 78 -6.09 -20.58 -2.51
C LEU A 78 -4.83 -21.07 -1.80
N VAL A 79 -3.72 -20.37 -1.99
CA VAL A 79 -2.42 -20.70 -1.39
C VAL A 79 -1.95 -19.68 -0.34
N TYR A 80 -2.53 -18.48 -0.35
CA TYR A 80 -2.27 -17.46 0.66
C TYR A 80 -3.50 -16.60 0.89
N ASP A 81 -3.79 -16.33 2.15
CA ASP A 81 -4.82 -15.39 2.57
C ASP A 81 -4.27 -14.57 3.75
N SER A 82 -4.03 -13.28 3.52
CA SER A 82 -3.49 -12.42 4.56
C SER A 82 -4.56 -12.08 5.62
N SER A 83 -4.18 -12.13 6.89
CA SER A 83 -4.97 -11.48 7.95
C SER A 83 -4.78 -9.96 7.93
N HIS A 84 -5.86 -9.23 8.24
CA HIS A 84 -5.81 -7.79 8.48
C HIS A 84 -5.32 -7.51 9.90
N TYR A 85 -4.23 -6.76 10.01
CA TYR A 85 -3.77 -6.22 11.28
C TYR A 85 -3.08 -4.87 11.04
N ALA A 86 -3.60 -3.81 11.69
CA ALA A 86 -3.23 -2.43 11.39
C ALA A 86 -1.72 -2.15 11.55
N TYR A 87 -1.05 -2.80 12.51
CA TYR A 87 0.37 -2.61 12.78
C TYR A 87 1.27 -3.65 12.10
N LYS A 88 0.71 -4.51 11.24
CA LYS A 88 1.45 -5.61 10.63
C LYS A 88 2.69 -5.15 9.88
N ALA A 89 2.53 -4.13 9.02
CA ALA A 89 3.64 -3.60 8.23
C ALA A 89 4.79 -3.10 9.12
N TYR A 90 4.46 -2.35 10.17
CA TYR A 90 5.44 -1.84 11.12
C TYR A 90 6.18 -2.95 11.87
N ILE A 91 5.44 -3.92 12.44
CA ILE A 91 6.04 -5.03 13.18
C ILE A 91 6.90 -5.92 12.28
N GLN A 92 6.43 -6.19 11.05
CA GLN A 92 7.20 -6.97 10.08
C GLN A 92 8.50 -6.26 9.71
N THR A 93 8.47 -4.94 9.48
CA THR A 93 9.70 -4.18 9.20
C THR A 93 10.66 -4.19 10.39
N LEU A 94 10.17 -4.07 11.63
CA LEU A 94 11.04 -4.05 12.81
C LEU A 94 11.68 -5.39 13.14
N LEU A 95 10.94 -6.49 12.98
CA LEU A 95 11.35 -7.82 13.46
C LEU A 95 11.78 -8.78 12.34
N GLY A 96 11.37 -8.51 11.09
CA GLY A 96 11.55 -9.42 9.96
C GLY A 96 12.71 -9.07 9.03
N GLU A 97 13.27 -7.87 9.14
CA GLU A 97 14.27 -7.34 8.20
C GLU A 97 15.62 -7.11 8.89
N SER A 98 16.71 -7.19 8.13
CA SER A 98 18.04 -6.77 8.60
C SER A 98 18.07 -5.28 8.90
N ASP A 99 19.02 -4.81 9.70
CA ASP A 99 19.07 -3.42 10.13
C ASP A 99 19.18 -2.42 8.96
N GLU A 100 20.01 -2.72 7.95
CA GLU A 100 20.11 -1.89 6.74
C GLU A 100 18.78 -1.80 5.97
N MET A 101 18.06 -2.92 5.87
CA MET A 101 16.80 -2.99 5.11
C MET A 101 15.64 -2.35 5.88
N LYS A 102 15.66 -2.46 7.21
CA LYS A 102 14.75 -1.80 8.13
C LYS A 102 14.85 -0.28 8.02
N GLU A 103 16.05 0.30 8.05
CA GLU A 103 16.25 1.74 7.88
C GLU A 103 15.71 2.23 6.53
N GLY A 104 16.00 1.51 5.46
CA GLY A 104 15.47 1.82 4.13
C GLY A 104 13.94 1.81 4.08
N PHE A 105 13.30 0.79 4.66
CA PHE A 105 11.84 0.69 4.68
C PHE A 105 11.17 1.72 5.57
N LEU A 106 11.71 1.98 6.76
CA LEU A 106 11.20 3.02 7.65
C LEU A 106 11.30 4.40 7.00
N SER A 107 12.43 4.71 6.37
CA SER A 107 12.62 5.96 5.61
C SER A 107 11.61 6.10 4.47
N ALA A 108 11.41 5.04 3.68
CA ALA A 108 10.40 5.02 2.61
C ALA A 108 8.96 5.14 3.15
N ALA A 109 8.71 4.62 4.36
CA ALA A 109 7.46 4.76 5.09
C ALA A 109 7.31 6.11 5.82
N ARG A 110 8.22 7.06 5.55
CA ARG A 110 8.24 8.42 6.10
C ARG A 110 8.45 8.47 7.62
N TRP A 111 9.10 7.46 8.18
CA TRP A 111 9.68 7.58 9.51
C TRP A 111 10.97 8.39 9.38
N SER A 112 11.04 9.52 10.08
CA SER A 112 12.24 10.32 10.27
C SER A 112 12.51 10.42 11.76
N ASN A 113 13.77 10.39 12.15
CA ASN A 113 14.13 10.78 13.50
C ASN A 113 13.97 12.30 13.62
N ASP A 114 13.42 12.79 14.71
CA ASP A 114 13.19 14.23 14.93
C ASP A 114 14.50 15.06 14.87
N GLU A 115 15.66 14.41 14.97
CA GLU A 115 16.98 15.04 14.84
C GLU A 115 17.31 15.53 13.42
N ASP A 116 16.61 15.04 12.37
CA ASP A 116 16.82 15.45 10.98
C ASP A 116 15.95 16.65 10.54
N SER A 117 15.15 17.20 11.45
CA SER A 117 14.35 18.41 11.23
C SER A 117 15.01 19.65 11.86
N LEU A 118 16.08 20.13 11.23
CA LEU A 118 16.71 21.45 11.46
C LEU A 118 16.57 22.35 10.23
#